data_AF-A0A2V7H539-F1
#
_entry.id   AF-A0A2V7H539-F1
#
_cell.length_a   1.000
_cell.length_b   1.000
_cell.length_c   1.000
_cell.angle_alpha   90.00
_cell.angle_beta   90.00
_cell.angle_gamma   90.00
#
_symmetry.space_group_name_H-M   'P 1'
#
loop_
_entity.id
_entity.type
_entity.pdbx_description
1 polymer ?
#
loop_
_entity_poly.entity_id
_entity_poly.type
_entity_poly.pdbx_seq_one_letter_code
_entity_poly.pdbx_strand_id
1 'polypeptide(L)'
;MYAIARPWEPRPGGLLSGAPLPLLVGLGVLTAGAGVLATAEAVPLTLARAFGAGGAQGALLATAVAWAAPRGGPAPALAAAIVLVGALGATLAPFGAAAYLAAPVWLWRQRARLPGLGLARASAGLVAAGAVLGALLGAHLLVTASLTLGYGVRASALDVLAPWLAYDLGGNVLTTEAFLRGALFDRVQRRWPSGGAAALVTAVCLARYLVDPLLPHSLEV
;
A
#
# COMPACT_ATOMS: atom_id res chain seq x y z
N MET A 1 6.37 2.24 -17.01
CA MET A 1 7.22 3.36 -17.49
C MET A 1 6.36 4.39 -18.20
N TYR A 2 5.87 5.44 -17.52
CA TYR A 2 5.02 6.47 -18.17
C TYR A 2 5.59 7.89 -18.06
N ALA A 3 6.52 8.13 -17.15
CA ALA A 3 7.07 9.45 -16.92
C ALA A 3 8.28 9.78 -17.82
N ILE A 4 8.83 8.80 -18.55
CA ILE A 4 9.86 9.05 -19.59
C ILE A 4 9.22 9.45 -20.92
N ALA A 5 7.96 9.06 -21.17
CA ALA A 5 7.29 9.20 -22.47
C ALA A 5 6.37 10.42 -22.59
N ARG A 6 6.21 11.23 -21.54
CA ARG A 6 5.39 12.46 -21.62
C ARG A 6 6.27 13.70 -21.52
N PRO A 7 5.93 14.77 -22.27
CA PRO A 7 6.52 16.08 -22.05
C PRO A 7 6.35 16.48 -20.58
N TRP A 8 7.41 17.04 -20.01
CA TRP A 8 7.38 17.63 -18.69
C TRP A 8 6.38 18.79 -18.68
N GLU A 9 5.31 18.65 -17.89
CA GLU A 9 4.37 19.75 -17.63
C GLU A 9 4.51 20.19 -16.16
N PRO A 10 5.02 21.41 -15.90
CA PRO A 10 5.08 21.94 -14.56
C PRO A 10 3.66 22.18 -14.05
N ARG A 11 3.30 21.51 -12.95
CA ARG A 11 2.07 21.83 -12.21
C ARG A 11 2.37 22.90 -11.16
N PRO A 12 1.73 24.08 -11.22
CA PRO A 12 1.88 25.09 -10.18
C PRO A 12 1.26 24.56 -8.88
N GLY A 13 2.08 24.40 -7.84
CA GLY A 13 1.65 23.95 -6.51
C GLY A 13 2.76 23.24 -5.74
N GLY A 14 2.64 23.15 -4.42
CA GLY A 14 3.56 22.37 -3.57
C GLY A 14 3.42 20.86 -3.74
N LEU A 15 4.35 20.09 -3.16
CA LEU A 15 4.33 18.62 -3.20
C LEU A 15 3.01 18.06 -2.63
N LEU A 16 2.45 18.70 -1.61
CA LEU A 16 1.21 18.28 -0.94
C LEU A 16 -0.08 18.88 -1.53
N SER A 17 0.01 19.65 -2.61
CA SER A 17 -1.19 20.30 -3.19
C SER A 17 -2.25 19.26 -3.63
N GLY A 18 -3.48 19.43 -3.17
CA GLY A 18 -4.57 18.47 -3.43
C GLY A 18 -4.51 17.19 -2.59
N ALA A 19 -3.65 17.10 -1.56
CA ALA A 19 -3.76 16.07 -0.54
C ALA A 19 -5.02 16.28 0.32
N PRO A 20 -5.70 15.21 0.76
CA PRO A 20 -6.90 15.31 1.58
C PRO A 20 -6.54 15.57 3.05
N LEU A 21 -5.95 16.74 3.35
CA LEU A 21 -5.31 17.04 4.64
C LEU A 21 -6.18 16.76 5.87
N PRO A 22 -7.47 17.15 5.94
CA PRO A 22 -8.30 16.85 7.12
C PRO A 22 -8.44 15.35 7.37
N LEU A 23 -8.59 14.56 6.29
CA LEU A 23 -8.64 13.11 6.38
C LEU A 23 -7.30 12.53 6.83
N LEU A 24 -6.18 13.05 6.32
CA LEU A 24 -4.85 12.59 6.72
C LEU A 24 -4.55 12.89 8.19
N VAL A 25 -5.00 14.03 8.71
CA VAL A 25 -4.92 14.34 10.14
C VAL A 25 -5.73 13.32 10.94
N GLY A 26 -6.98 13.05 10.56
CA GLY A 26 -7.83 12.08 11.24
C GLY A 26 -7.23 10.65 11.24
N LEU A 27 -6.71 10.20 10.10
CA LEU A 27 -6.04 8.90 9.98
C LEU A 27 -4.70 8.86 10.73
N GLY A 28 -3.98 9.97 10.78
CA GLY A 28 -2.76 10.13 11.58
C GLY A 28 -3.05 10.02 13.08
N VAL A 29 -4.10 10.69 13.55
CA VAL A 29 -4.60 10.58 14.93
C VAL A 29 -5.03 9.16 15.24
N LEU A 30 -5.76 8.50 14.33
CA LEU A 30 -6.14 7.09 14.49
C LEU A 30 -4.90 6.19 14.62
N THR A 31 -3.91 6.38 13.75
CA THR A 31 -2.69 5.57 13.71
C THR A 31 -1.84 5.75 14.97
N ALA A 32 -1.55 7.00 15.33
CA ALA A 32 -0.77 7.33 16.52
C ALA A 32 -1.52 6.98 17.81
N GLY A 33 -2.82 7.27 17.85
CA GLY A 33 -3.71 6.96 18.97
C GLY A 33 -3.81 5.46 19.23
N ALA A 34 -3.82 4.63 18.18
CA ALA A 34 -3.77 3.18 18.34
C ALA A 34 -2.49 2.72 19.04
N GLY A 35 -1.34 3.31 18.68
CA GLY A 35 -0.07 3.05 19.37
C GLY A 35 -0.11 3.46 20.85
N VAL A 36 -0.64 4.65 21.15
CA VAL A 36 -0.79 5.14 22.54
C VAL A 36 -1.71 4.22 23.35
N LEU A 37 -2.86 3.84 22.79
CA LEU A 37 -3.81 2.94 23.46
C LEU A 37 -3.24 1.55 23.71
N ALA A 38 -2.39 1.04 22.80
CA ALA A 38 -1.67 -0.20 23.01
C ALA A 38 -0.66 -0.08 24.16
N THR A 39 0.12 1.00 24.21
CA THR A 39 1.11 1.22 25.29
C THR A 39 0.48 1.44 26.66
N ALA A 40 -0.76 1.95 26.69
CA ALA A 40 -1.55 2.11 27.90
C ALA A 40 -2.36 0.85 28.27
N GLU A 41 -2.23 -0.24 27.50
CA GLU A 41 -3.01 -1.49 27.64
C GLU A 41 -4.54 -1.27 27.63
N ALA A 42 -5.01 -0.15 27.08
CA ALA A 42 -6.42 0.22 27.05
C ALA A 42 -7.22 -0.56 25.99
N VAL A 43 -6.53 -1.15 25.01
CA VAL A 43 -7.10 -1.91 23.89
C VAL A 43 -6.20 -3.12 23.60
N PRO A 44 -6.75 -4.28 23.19
CA PRO A 44 -5.95 -5.42 22.76
C PRO A 44 -4.95 -5.04 21.66
N LEU A 45 -3.71 -5.52 21.78
CA LEU A 45 -2.64 -5.21 20.83
C LEU A 45 -3.01 -5.52 19.37
N THR A 46 -3.74 -6.61 19.15
CA THR A 46 -4.23 -7.00 17.81
C THR A 46 -5.12 -5.92 17.18
N LEU A 47 -6.00 -5.35 17.97
CA LEU A 47 -6.96 -4.33 17.54
C LEU A 47 -6.27 -2.98 17.34
N ALA A 48 -5.30 -2.65 18.20
CA ALA A 48 -4.42 -1.50 18.00
C ALA A 48 -3.59 -1.61 16.71
N ARG A 49 -3.01 -2.78 16.42
CA ARG A 49 -2.29 -3.03 15.16
C ARG A 49 -3.20 -2.88 13.95
N ALA A 50 -4.44 -3.35 14.02
CA ALA A 50 -5.42 -3.19 12.95
C ALA A 50 -5.77 -1.71 12.68
N PHE A 51 -6.00 -0.90 13.73
CA PHE A 51 -6.21 0.53 13.57
C PHE A 51 -4.98 1.26 13.04
N GLY A 52 -3.79 0.91 13.53
CA GLY A 52 -2.51 1.46 13.07
C GLY A 52 -2.27 1.18 11.59
N ALA A 53 -2.36 -0.08 11.19
CA ALA A 53 -2.18 -0.49 9.79
C ALA A 53 -3.27 0.08 8.88
N GLY A 54 -4.54 -0.04 9.28
CA GLY A 54 -5.68 0.48 8.51
C GLY A 54 -5.63 2.00 8.34
N GLY A 55 -5.24 2.74 9.39
CA GLY A 55 -5.03 4.18 9.35
C GLY A 55 -3.89 4.59 8.42
N ALA A 56 -2.71 3.98 8.57
CA ALA A 56 -1.53 4.28 7.76
C ALA A 56 -1.76 3.93 6.29
N GLN A 57 -2.19 2.70 5.99
CA GLN A 57 -2.46 2.26 4.63
C GLN A 57 -3.62 3.03 4.00
N GLY A 58 -4.66 3.32 4.78
CA GLY A 58 -5.77 4.15 4.36
C GLY A 58 -5.34 5.56 3.96
N ALA A 59 -4.39 6.16 4.69
CA ALA A 59 -3.85 7.48 4.38
C ALA A 59 -3.06 7.49 3.07
N LEU A 60 -2.24 6.45 2.83
CA LEU A 60 -1.52 6.28 1.57
C LEU A 60 -2.50 6.12 0.40
N LEU A 61 -3.51 5.25 0.53
CA LEU A 61 -4.47 5.02 -0.55
C LEU A 61 -5.35 6.24 -0.82
N ALA A 62 -5.83 6.91 0.22
CA ALA A 62 -6.61 8.14 0.08
C ALA A 62 -5.81 9.22 -0.64
N THR A 63 -4.52 9.36 -0.31
CA THR A 63 -3.65 10.33 -0.98
C THR A 63 -3.45 9.96 -2.45
N ALA A 64 -3.21 8.68 -2.76
CA ALA A 64 -3.10 8.20 -4.14
C ALA A 64 -4.36 8.51 -4.95
N VAL A 65 -5.54 8.25 -4.38
CA VAL A 65 -6.83 8.54 -5.01
C VAL A 65 -7.01 10.05 -5.23
N ALA A 66 -6.75 10.86 -4.21
CA ALA A 66 -6.89 12.31 -4.29
C ALA A 66 -5.97 12.94 -5.35
N TRP A 67 -4.75 12.41 -5.51
CA TRP A 67 -3.79 12.91 -6.49
C TRP A 67 -4.03 12.38 -7.91
N ALA A 68 -4.63 11.20 -8.04
CA ALA A 68 -4.86 10.58 -9.34
C ALA A 68 -6.21 10.93 -9.98
N ALA A 69 -7.17 11.39 -9.18
CA ALA A 69 -8.51 11.74 -9.62
C ALA A 69 -8.59 13.20 -10.13
N PRO A 70 -9.33 13.45 -11.22
CA PRO A 70 -9.83 14.79 -11.54
C PRO A 70 -10.78 15.31 -10.44
N ARG A 71 -11.08 16.62 -10.44
CA ARG A 71 -12.10 17.19 -9.55
C ARG A 71 -13.43 16.45 -9.73
N GLY A 72 -14.05 16.03 -8.62
CA GLY A 72 -15.28 15.21 -8.64
C GLY A 72 -15.08 13.71 -8.87
N GLY A 73 -13.83 13.23 -8.83
CA GLY A 73 -13.53 11.80 -8.88
C GLY A 73 -13.88 11.03 -7.60
N PRO A 74 -13.45 9.76 -7.49
CA PRO A 74 -13.76 8.90 -6.34
C PRO A 74 -13.33 9.52 -5.00
N ALA A 75 -14.13 9.32 -3.95
CA ALA A 75 -13.86 9.90 -2.65
C ALA A 75 -12.63 9.24 -1.98
N PRO A 76 -11.59 10.01 -1.60
CA PRO A 76 -10.42 9.49 -0.87
C PRO A 76 -10.77 8.78 0.44
N ALA A 77 -11.78 9.30 1.16
CA ALA A 77 -12.25 8.73 2.41
C ALA A 77 -12.82 7.32 2.26
N LEU A 78 -13.51 7.04 1.13
CA LEU A 78 -14.02 5.70 0.85
C LEU A 78 -12.86 4.71 0.65
N ALA A 79 -11.81 5.13 -0.05
CA ALA A 79 -10.63 4.29 -0.25
C ALA A 79 -9.94 3.94 1.08
N ALA A 80 -9.77 4.94 1.96
CA ALA A 80 -9.25 4.72 3.31
C ALA A 80 -10.14 3.78 4.13
N ALA A 81 -11.46 4.00 4.10
CA ALA A 81 -12.42 3.19 4.85
C ALA A 81 -12.39 1.72 4.43
N ILE A 82 -12.27 1.42 3.13
CA ILE A 82 -12.21 0.04 2.64
C ILE A 82 -10.98 -0.70 3.22
N VAL A 83 -9.83 -0.03 3.25
CA VAL A 83 -8.60 -0.62 3.81
C VAL A 83 -8.71 -0.81 5.33
N LEU A 84 -9.27 0.18 6.03
CA LEU A 84 -9.50 0.09 7.48
C LEU A 84 -10.47 -1.06 7.82
N VAL A 85 -11.54 -1.23 7.05
CA VAL A 85 -12.48 -2.35 7.18
C VAL A 85 -11.77 -3.68 6.93
N GLY A 86 -10.85 -3.74 5.95
CA GLY A 86 -9.99 -4.90 5.73
C GLY A 86 -9.18 -5.27 6.96
N ALA A 87 -8.52 -4.29 7.57
CA ALA A 87 -7.69 -4.48 8.77
C ALA A 87 -8.49 -4.94 9.99
N LEU A 88 -9.63 -4.30 10.24
CA LEU A 88 -10.53 -4.68 11.33
C LEU A 88 -11.16 -6.05 11.06
N GLY A 89 -11.62 -6.31 9.84
CA GLY A 89 -12.18 -7.60 9.44
C GLY A 89 -11.21 -8.75 9.71
N ALA A 90 -9.94 -8.60 9.32
CA ALA A 90 -8.89 -9.59 9.58
C ALA A 90 -8.69 -9.91 11.07
N THR A 91 -9.02 -8.96 11.95
CA THR A 91 -8.88 -9.13 13.41
C THR A 91 -10.13 -9.70 14.05
N LEU A 92 -11.31 -9.36 13.53
CA LEU A 92 -12.59 -9.61 14.18
C LEU A 92 -13.27 -10.91 13.72
N ALA A 93 -12.89 -11.47 12.57
CA ALA A 93 -13.55 -12.65 12.02
C ALA A 93 -12.56 -13.62 11.37
N PRO A 94 -12.77 -14.96 11.50
CA PRO A 94 -11.87 -15.98 10.94
C PRO A 94 -11.59 -15.83 9.44
N PHE A 95 -12.57 -15.35 8.67
CA PHE A 95 -12.44 -15.11 7.22
C PHE A 95 -12.41 -13.62 6.86
N GLY A 96 -12.35 -12.74 7.86
CA GLY A 96 -12.47 -11.31 7.64
C GLY A 96 -11.27 -10.70 6.91
N ALA A 97 -10.13 -11.40 6.84
CA ALA A 97 -8.98 -10.99 6.02
C ALA A 97 -9.33 -10.88 4.53
N ALA A 98 -10.33 -11.63 4.04
CA ALA A 98 -10.82 -11.49 2.67
C ALA A 98 -11.37 -10.09 2.38
N ALA A 99 -11.76 -9.32 3.39
CA ALA A 99 -12.20 -7.93 3.24
C ALA A 99 -11.10 -7.01 2.66
N TYR A 100 -9.82 -7.35 2.82
CA TYR A 100 -8.73 -6.63 2.15
C TYR A 100 -8.86 -6.64 0.62
N LEU A 101 -9.44 -7.69 0.04
CA LEU A 101 -9.64 -7.79 -1.42
C LEU A 101 -10.67 -6.78 -1.95
N ALA A 102 -11.45 -6.15 -1.07
CA ALA A 102 -12.37 -5.08 -1.48
C ALA A 102 -11.62 -3.87 -2.05
N ALA A 103 -10.43 -3.54 -1.53
CA ALA A 103 -9.63 -2.41 -2.01
C ALA A 103 -9.16 -2.55 -3.47
N PRO A 104 -8.51 -3.66 -3.89
CA PRO A 104 -8.10 -3.84 -5.28
C PRO A 104 -9.31 -4.00 -6.22
N VAL A 105 -10.40 -4.64 -5.78
CA VAL A 105 -11.64 -4.72 -6.56
C VAL A 105 -12.25 -3.33 -6.77
N TRP A 106 -12.30 -2.50 -5.72
CA TRP A 106 -12.81 -1.14 -5.81
C TRP A 106 -11.94 -0.29 -6.74
N LEU A 107 -10.61 -0.31 -6.59
CA LEU A 107 -9.70 0.41 -7.49
C LEU A 107 -9.85 -0.05 -8.94
N TRP A 108 -9.97 -1.36 -9.16
CA TRP A 108 -10.20 -1.90 -10.50
C TRP A 108 -11.49 -1.32 -11.11
N ARG A 109 -12.58 -1.23 -10.34
CA ARG A 109 -13.83 -0.61 -10.80
C ARG A 109 -13.68 0.90 -11.05
N GLN A 110 -12.86 1.59 -10.27
CA GLN A 110 -12.61 3.03 -10.42
C GLN A 110 -11.48 3.38 -11.41
N ARG A 111 -10.83 2.39 -12.04
CA ARG A 111 -9.60 2.60 -12.84
C ARG A 111 -9.71 3.67 -13.93
N ALA A 112 -10.87 3.79 -14.58
CA ALA A 112 -11.13 4.81 -15.61
C ALA A 112 -11.27 6.23 -15.03
N ARG A 113 -11.72 6.33 -13.77
CA ARG A 113 -11.90 7.59 -13.04
C ARG A 113 -10.65 8.03 -12.27
N LEU A 114 -9.59 7.22 -12.32
CA LEU A 114 -8.29 7.44 -11.69
C LEU A 114 -7.17 7.45 -12.75
N PRO A 115 -7.24 8.34 -13.76
CA PRO A 115 -6.29 8.36 -14.86
C PRO A 115 -4.84 8.59 -14.41
N GLY A 116 -4.61 9.26 -13.27
CA GLY A 116 -3.27 9.47 -12.71
C GLY A 116 -2.58 8.20 -12.22
N LEU A 117 -3.31 7.10 -11.98
CA LEU A 117 -2.72 5.81 -11.63
C LEU A 117 -2.36 4.96 -12.86
N GLY A 118 -2.78 5.34 -14.07
CA GLY A 118 -2.49 4.60 -15.30
C GLY A 118 -3.17 3.22 -15.44
N LEU A 119 -3.96 2.79 -14.44
CA LEU A 119 -4.56 1.45 -14.36
C LEU A 119 -5.47 1.11 -15.54
N ALA A 120 -6.23 2.07 -16.07
CA ALA A 120 -7.15 1.85 -17.19
C ALA A 120 -6.45 1.51 -18.52
N ARG A 121 -5.14 1.77 -18.65
CA ARG A 121 -4.37 1.59 -19.88
C ARG A 121 -3.40 0.41 -19.81
N ALA A 122 -3.33 -0.26 -18.66
CA ALA A 122 -2.47 -1.42 -18.50
C ALA A 122 -3.03 -2.57 -19.36
N SER A 123 -2.22 -3.10 -20.28
CA SER A 123 -2.62 -4.28 -21.04
C SER A 123 -2.59 -5.51 -20.14
N ALA A 124 -3.58 -6.39 -20.27
CA ALA A 124 -3.65 -7.63 -19.50
C ALA A 124 -2.38 -8.48 -19.68
N GLY A 125 -1.80 -8.49 -20.89
CA GLY A 125 -0.55 -9.19 -21.17
C GLY A 125 0.66 -8.65 -20.41
N LEU A 126 0.81 -7.33 -20.27
CA LEU A 126 1.89 -6.75 -19.48
C LEU A 126 1.70 -6.98 -17.97
N VAL A 127 0.45 -6.96 -17.50
CA VAL A 127 0.13 -7.31 -16.10
C VAL A 127 0.47 -8.77 -15.83
N ALA A 128 0.10 -9.69 -16.73
CA ALA A 128 0.42 -11.10 -16.61
C ALA A 128 1.93 -11.36 -16.66
N ALA A 129 2.64 -10.73 -17.61
CA ALA A 129 4.10 -10.83 -17.69
C ALA A 129 4.79 -10.29 -16.43
N GLY A 130 4.32 -9.16 -15.91
CA GLY A 130 4.79 -8.61 -14.64
C GLY A 130 4.56 -9.54 -13.45
N ALA A 131 3.39 -10.19 -13.39
CA ALA A 131 3.08 -11.18 -12.35
C ALA A 131 4.00 -12.40 -12.43
N VAL A 132 4.23 -12.94 -13.64
CA VAL A 132 5.15 -14.07 -13.85
C VAL A 132 6.58 -13.69 -13.45
N LEU A 133 7.07 -12.55 -13.92
CA LEU A 133 8.41 -12.07 -13.57
C LEU A 133 8.56 -11.82 -12.07
N GLY A 134 7.55 -11.23 -11.43
CA GLY A 134 7.51 -11.01 -10.00
C GLY A 134 7.53 -12.31 -9.20
N ALA A 135 6.76 -13.32 -9.64
CA ALA A 135 6.75 -14.63 -9.01
C ALA A 135 8.11 -15.36 -9.14
N LEU A 136 8.72 -15.31 -10.32
CA LEU A 136 10.05 -15.89 -10.57
C LEU A 136 11.12 -15.20 -9.72
N LEU A 137 11.11 -13.85 -9.68
CA LEU A 137 12.04 -13.08 -8.86
C LEU A 137 11.83 -13.37 -7.36
N GLY A 138 10.58 -13.40 -6.90
CA GLY A 138 10.25 -13.72 -5.51
C GLY A 138 10.72 -15.12 -5.12
N ALA A 139 10.46 -16.12 -5.98
CA ALA A 139 10.94 -17.49 -5.77
C ALA A 139 12.47 -17.55 -5.73
N HIS A 140 13.15 -16.85 -6.64
CA HIS A 140 14.61 -16.78 -6.67
C HIS A 140 15.17 -16.15 -5.38
N LEU A 141 14.60 -15.04 -4.92
CA LEU A 141 15.01 -14.37 -3.69
C LEU A 141 14.75 -15.25 -2.47
N LEU A 142 13.61 -15.94 -2.42
CA LEU A 142 13.26 -16.86 -1.32
C LEU A 142 14.25 -18.02 -1.24
N VAL A 143 14.54 -18.68 -2.37
CA VAL A 143 15.51 -19.78 -2.43
C VAL A 143 16.90 -19.29 -2.05
N THR A 144 17.32 -18.15 -2.59
CA THR A 144 18.65 -17.58 -2.28
C THR A 144 18.76 -17.22 -0.80
N ALA A 145 17.75 -16.59 -0.21
CA ALA A 145 17.72 -16.27 1.22
C ALA A 145 17.72 -17.53 2.09
N SER A 146 16.94 -18.54 1.73
CA SER A 146 16.90 -19.85 2.40
C SER A 146 18.28 -20.50 2.42
N LEU A 147 18.96 -20.55 1.28
CA LEU A 147 20.32 -21.10 1.17
C LEU A 147 21.36 -20.27 1.92
N THR A 148 21.23 -18.94 1.89
CA THR A 148 22.18 -18.02 2.52
C THR A 148 22.07 -18.05 4.04
N LEU A 149 20.84 -18.11 4.56
CA LEU A 149 20.57 -18.06 6.00
C LEU A 149 20.49 -19.47 6.63
N GLY A 150 20.54 -20.53 5.82
CA GLY A 150 20.46 -21.92 6.29
C GLY A 150 19.08 -22.35 6.78
N TYR A 151 18.02 -21.60 6.48
CA TYR A 151 16.66 -21.92 6.90
C TYR A 151 15.89 -22.65 5.79
N GLY A 152 15.27 -23.78 6.12
CA GLY A 152 14.38 -24.49 5.20
C GLY A 152 13.05 -23.76 5.02
N VAL A 153 12.58 -23.61 3.78
CA VAL A 153 11.25 -23.09 3.49
C VAL A 153 10.22 -24.16 3.84
N ARG A 154 9.40 -23.91 4.86
CA ARG A 154 8.26 -24.78 5.19
C ARG A 154 7.04 -24.31 4.40
N ALA A 155 6.43 -25.22 3.64
CA ALA A 155 5.10 -24.99 3.08
C ALA A 155 4.09 -24.96 4.24
N SER A 156 3.68 -23.76 4.65
CA SER A 156 2.60 -23.58 5.61
C SER A 156 1.26 -23.98 4.96
N ALA A 157 0.31 -24.40 5.79
CA ALA A 157 -1.03 -24.69 5.32
C ALA A 157 -1.72 -23.39 4.83
N LEU A 158 -2.63 -23.52 3.85
CA LEU A 158 -3.24 -22.40 3.15
C LEU A 158 -4.04 -21.46 4.07
N ASP A 159 -4.55 -21.98 5.18
CA ASP A 159 -5.23 -21.25 6.25
C ASP A 159 -4.31 -20.24 6.95
N VAL A 160 -3.01 -20.55 7.08
CA VAL A 160 -2.01 -19.63 7.62
C VAL A 160 -1.57 -18.60 6.58
N LEU A 161 -1.40 -19.02 5.32
CA LEU A 161 -0.87 -18.15 4.25
C LEU A 161 -1.91 -17.18 3.69
N ALA A 162 -3.18 -17.60 3.57
CA ALA A 162 -4.22 -16.83 2.88
C ALA A 162 -4.50 -15.46 3.49
N PRO A 163 -4.57 -15.28 4.83
CA PRO A 163 -4.74 -13.97 5.44
C PRO A 163 -3.59 -12.99 5.10
N TRP A 164 -2.35 -13.48 5.08
CA TRP A 164 -1.17 -12.69 4.71
C TRP A 164 -1.18 -12.30 3.23
N LEU A 165 -1.57 -13.22 2.35
CA LEU A 165 -1.75 -12.89 0.93
C LEU A 165 -2.85 -11.86 0.72
N ALA A 166 -3.97 -11.96 1.45
CA ALA A 166 -5.05 -10.98 1.36
C ALA A 166 -4.60 -9.60 1.84
N TYR A 167 -3.87 -9.55 2.97
CA TYR A 167 -3.24 -8.33 3.46
C TYR A 167 -2.25 -7.75 2.44
N ASP A 168 -1.40 -8.57 1.85
CA ASP A 168 -0.40 -8.11 0.90
C ASP A 168 -1.06 -7.53 -0.35
N LEU A 169 -2.01 -8.25 -0.94
CA LEU A 169 -2.72 -7.82 -2.14
C LEU A 169 -3.59 -6.59 -1.90
N GLY A 170 -4.26 -6.50 -0.75
CA GLY A 170 -5.28 -5.48 -0.51
C GLY A 170 -4.81 -4.26 0.27
N GLY A 171 -3.85 -4.44 1.17
CA GLY A 171 -3.26 -3.40 1.99
C GLY A 171 -1.85 -3.06 1.52
N ASN A 172 -0.93 -4.01 1.59
CA ASN A 172 0.50 -3.71 1.51
C ASN A 172 0.97 -3.28 0.11
N VAL A 173 0.90 -4.21 -0.85
CA VAL A 173 1.30 -4.03 -2.24
C VAL A 173 0.44 -2.96 -2.90
N LEU A 174 -0.86 -2.99 -2.67
CA LEU A 174 -1.78 -2.03 -3.29
C LEU A 174 -1.41 -0.58 -2.97
N THR A 175 -1.17 -0.27 -1.70
CA THR A 175 -0.80 1.08 -1.29
C THR A 175 0.61 1.43 -1.72
N THR A 176 1.54 0.48 -1.75
CA THR A 176 2.88 0.67 -2.31
C THR A 176 2.81 1.05 -3.79
N GLU A 177 2.09 0.27 -4.60
CA GLU A 177 1.98 0.54 -6.04
C GLU A 177 1.21 1.82 -6.32
N ALA A 178 0.03 1.99 -5.71
CA ALA A 178 -0.83 3.13 -6.01
C ALA A 178 -0.24 4.45 -5.51
N PHE A 179 0.29 4.49 -4.28
CA PHE A 179 0.85 5.71 -3.71
C PHE A 179 2.30 5.92 -4.08
N LEU A 180 3.20 4.97 -3.76
CA LEU A 180 4.64 5.20 -3.89
C LEU A 180 5.08 5.19 -5.36
N ARG A 181 4.83 4.09 -6.08
CA ARG A 181 5.27 3.92 -7.47
C ARG A 181 4.37 4.65 -8.48
N GLY A 182 3.10 4.87 -8.12
CA GLY A 182 2.15 5.63 -8.90
C GLY A 182 2.20 7.13 -8.58
N ALA A 183 1.42 7.55 -7.59
CA ALA A 183 1.11 8.95 -7.37
C ALA A 183 2.29 9.81 -6.90
N LEU A 184 3.10 9.33 -5.94
CA LEU A 184 4.24 10.05 -5.38
C LEU A 184 5.38 10.14 -6.38
N PHE A 185 5.78 9.02 -6.99
CA PHE A 185 6.86 9.00 -7.99
C PHE A 185 6.55 9.94 -9.16
N ASP A 186 5.35 9.84 -9.75
CA ASP A 186 4.93 10.71 -10.84
C ASP A 186 4.99 12.20 -10.46
N ARG A 187 4.66 12.52 -9.21
CA ARG A 187 4.64 13.90 -8.71
C ARG A 187 6.04 14.45 -8.41
N VAL A 188 6.93 13.61 -7.88
CA VAL A 188 8.31 13.99 -7.56
C VAL A 188 9.15 14.05 -8.82
N GLN A 189 8.99 13.12 -9.77
CA GLN A 189 9.71 13.13 -11.04
C GLN A 189 9.38 14.36 -11.91
N ARG A 190 8.20 14.97 -11.74
CA ARG A 190 7.88 16.26 -12.38
C ARG A 190 8.70 17.43 -11.81
N ARG A 191 9.41 17.25 -10.69
CA ARG A 191 10.18 18.31 -10.04
C ARG A 191 11.67 18.00 -10.00
N TRP A 192 12.01 16.74 -9.84
CA TRP A 192 13.37 16.25 -9.64
C TRP A 192 13.77 15.29 -10.75
N PRO A 193 15.08 15.11 -11.01
CA PRO A 193 15.56 14.05 -11.87
C PRO A 193 15.02 12.68 -11.44
N SER A 194 14.85 11.77 -12.39
CA SER A 194 14.31 10.42 -12.16
C SER A 194 15.04 9.67 -11.04
N GLY A 195 16.37 9.80 -10.96
CA GLY A 195 17.18 9.20 -9.89
C GLY A 195 16.81 9.73 -8.49
N GLY A 196 16.64 11.05 -8.34
CA GLY A 196 16.23 11.65 -7.07
C GLY A 196 14.80 11.26 -6.67
N ALA A 197 13.89 11.18 -7.65
CA ALA A 197 12.53 10.71 -7.42
C ALA A 197 12.50 9.23 -6.98
N ALA A 198 13.28 8.37 -7.64
CA ALA A 198 13.38 6.96 -7.29
C ALA A 198 14.00 6.77 -5.89
N ALA A 199 15.05 7.53 -5.56
CA ALA A 199 15.69 7.49 -4.25
C ALA A 199 14.71 7.89 -3.13
N LEU A 200 13.97 8.99 -3.30
CA LEU A 200 12.97 9.43 -2.32
C LEU A 200 11.87 8.39 -2.12
N VAL A 201 11.29 7.90 -3.21
CA VAL A 201 10.21 6.90 -3.15
C VAL A 201 10.69 5.61 -2.50
N THR A 202 11.93 5.19 -2.78
CA THR A 202 12.55 4.02 -2.13
C THR A 202 12.76 4.25 -0.65
N ALA A 203 13.29 5.42 -0.24
CA ALA A 203 13.48 5.76 1.16
C ALA A 203 12.16 5.78 1.94
N VAL A 204 11.10 6.36 1.36
CA VAL A 204 9.76 6.36 1.97
C VAL A 204 9.18 4.94 2.04
N CYS A 205 9.42 4.10 1.02
CA CYS A 205 9.03 2.70 1.03
C CYS A 205 9.71 1.94 2.19
N LEU A 206 11.02 2.10 2.35
CA LEU A 206 11.78 1.47 3.43
C LEU A 206 11.33 1.97 4.80
N ALA A 207 11.15 3.28 4.97
CA ALA A 207 10.66 3.87 6.22
C ALA A 207 9.29 3.28 6.61
N ARG A 208 8.40 3.10 5.63
CA ARG A 208 7.11 2.44 5.86
C ARG A 208 7.27 1.01 6.37
N TYR A 209 8.13 0.20 5.73
CA TYR A 209 8.38 -1.18 6.17
C TYR A 209 8.93 -1.26 7.60
N LEU A 210 9.72 -0.27 8.03
CA LEU A 210 10.26 -0.20 9.40
C LEU A 210 9.20 0.11 10.46
N VAL A 211 8.08 0.75 10.09
CA VAL A 211 7.05 1.19 11.03
C VAL A 211 5.71 0.48 10.84
N ASP A 212 5.63 -0.51 9.94
CA ASP A 212 4.42 -1.29 9.70
C ASP A 212 4.18 -2.25 10.88
N PRO A 213 3.13 -2.03 11.69
CA PRO A 213 2.90 -2.78 12.92
C PRO A 213 2.47 -4.23 12.68
N LEU A 214 2.20 -4.62 11.43
CA LEU A 214 1.84 -5.98 11.04
C LEU A 214 3.02 -6.82 10.57
N LEU A 215 4.20 -6.21 10.39
CA LEU A 215 5.39 -6.96 10.00
C LEU A 215 6.16 -7.44 11.23
N PRO A 216 6.68 -8.68 11.21
CA PRO A 216 7.52 -9.16 12.30
C PRO A 216 8.81 -8.33 12.35
N HIS A 217 9.01 -7.63 13.47
CA HIS A 217 10.23 -6.86 13.74
C HIS A 217 11.33 -7.72 14.41
N SER A 218 11.05 -8.99 14.64
CA SER A 218 11.98 -10.00 15.17
C SER A 218 11.80 -11.31 14.40
N LEU A 219 12.91 -12.03 14.19
CA LEU A 219 12.85 -13.38 13.63
C LEU A 219 12.14 -14.30 14.64
N GLU A 220 11.06 -14.95 14.23
CA GLU A 220 10.52 -16.09 14.96
C GLU A 220 11.49 -17.27 14.73
N VAL A 221 12.22 -17.65 15.79
CA VAL A 221 13.14 -18.80 15.82
C VAL A 221 12.44 -19.95 16.52
#